data_AF-A0A7C6N7Y3-F1
#
_entry.id   AF-A0A7C6N7Y3-F1
#
_cell.length_a   1.000
_cell.length_b   1.000
_cell.length_c   1.000
_cell.angle_alpha   90.00
_cell.angle_beta   90.00
_cell.angle_gamma   90.00
#
_symmetry.space_group_name_H-M   'P 1'
#
loop_
_entity.id
_entity.type
_entity.pdbx_description
1 polymer ?
#
loop_
_entity_poly.entity_id
_entity_poly.type
_entity_poly.pdbx_seq_one_letter_code
_entity_poly.pdbx_strand_id
1 'polypeptide(L)'
;MKDHTSGYNKDFLLKPQEEVLNQITAWLRRHSFSPEDIAKAEEIWVRYIKKSGNYRANSRTWAAAVIYFLGKIRGHKWLNQAFLAKSFSVSPGGISQRWQQIQRALREAEGREGAEEVTEGFFTPVAAEVFRKLMNYTQTSEKWKNFVGDVFFQFVGVETPPLPIDLILELLIFITCDRTLPGGEKIIDYFIAENAEKLQVEEEEFLQNIRVSRFSLFRVEAIVDKSRLLLTDFYRQNEVEVLVKESGQIEQGDIIMSRIIPAAAEKEGLWRFGGNLVTLRPSAAKELSDLAGKWFWEFSVANKGWATGESFIQENSFRFWRWLIGH
;
A
#
# COMPACT_ATOMS: atom_id res chain seq x y z
N MET A 1 34.63 5.52 -32.28
CA MET A 1 33.65 4.50 -31.83
C MET A 1 34.22 3.85 -30.58
N LYS A 2 33.75 4.24 -29.40
CA LYS A 2 34.09 3.53 -28.15
C LYS A 2 33.00 2.50 -27.91
N ASP A 3 33.42 1.25 -27.88
CA ASP A 3 32.60 0.09 -27.56
C ASP A 3 32.25 0.16 -26.06
N HIS A 4 30.99 0.41 -25.74
CA HIS A 4 30.49 0.39 -24.37
C HIS A 4 30.04 -1.03 -24.03
N THR A 5 31.01 -1.90 -23.81
CA THR A 5 30.79 -3.20 -23.18
C THR A 5 30.38 -2.99 -21.72
N SER A 6 29.16 -3.42 -21.41
CA SER A 6 28.53 -3.44 -20.08
C SER A 6 29.48 -4.01 -19.02
N GLY A 7 29.86 -3.18 -18.04
CA GLY A 7 30.83 -3.51 -16.98
C GLY A 7 30.31 -4.44 -15.88
N TYR A 8 29.20 -5.16 -16.09
CA TYR A 8 28.68 -6.13 -15.14
C TYR A 8 29.07 -7.54 -15.59
N ASN A 9 29.89 -8.24 -14.79
CA ASN A 9 30.27 -9.62 -15.05
C ASN A 9 29.01 -10.51 -15.11
N LYS A 10 28.68 -11.06 -16.29
CA LYS A 10 27.46 -11.83 -16.60
C LYS A 10 27.65 -13.34 -16.36
N ASP A 11 28.87 -13.79 -16.07
CA ASP A 11 29.27 -15.20 -16.06
C ASP A 11 28.64 -16.05 -14.93
N PHE A 12 27.86 -15.42 -14.03
CA PHE A 12 27.18 -16.09 -12.91
C PHE A 12 25.67 -16.31 -13.15
N LEU A 13 25.11 -15.80 -14.25
CA LEU A 13 23.69 -15.95 -14.55
C LEU A 13 23.37 -17.36 -15.07
N LEU A 14 22.29 -17.95 -14.57
CA LEU A 14 21.74 -19.18 -15.15
C LEU A 14 20.96 -18.86 -16.43
N LYS A 15 20.87 -19.81 -17.38
CA LYS A 15 20.16 -19.63 -18.67
C LYS A 15 18.78 -18.95 -18.58
N PRO A 16 17.90 -19.27 -17.59
CA PRO A 16 16.62 -18.57 -17.46
C PRO A 16 16.79 -17.07 -17.12
N GLN A 17 17.77 -16.74 -16.29
CA GLN A 17 18.06 -15.35 -15.88
C GLN A 17 18.63 -14.54 -17.05
N GLU A 18 19.45 -15.18 -17.90
CA GLU A 18 19.91 -14.59 -19.16
C GLU A 18 18.76 -14.36 -20.13
N GLU A 19 17.76 -15.25 -20.20
CA GLU A 19 16.60 -15.09 -21.06
C GLU A 19 15.82 -13.80 -20.75
N VAL A 20 15.63 -13.49 -19.46
CA VAL A 20 15.00 -12.23 -19.03
C VAL A 20 15.84 -11.03 -19.45
N LEU A 21 17.16 -11.09 -19.23
CA LEU A 21 18.09 -10.01 -19.60
C LEU A 21 18.08 -9.75 -21.12
N ASN A 22 18.03 -10.81 -21.91
CA ASN A 22 17.94 -10.74 -23.37
C ASN A 22 16.62 -10.10 -23.81
N GLN A 23 15.50 -10.42 -23.16
CA GLN A 23 14.21 -9.78 -23.44
C GLN A 23 14.23 -8.28 -23.10
N ILE A 24 14.82 -7.90 -21.96
CA ILE A 24 14.96 -6.49 -21.56
C ILE A 24 15.76 -5.71 -22.60
N THR A 25 16.96 -6.19 -22.91
CA THR A 25 17.90 -5.49 -23.81
C THR A 25 17.39 -5.44 -25.25
N ALA A 26 16.80 -6.53 -25.76
CA ALA A 26 16.19 -6.55 -27.09
C ALA A 26 15.02 -5.56 -27.21
N TRP A 27 14.18 -5.49 -26.18
CA TRP A 27 13.05 -4.57 -26.17
C TRP A 27 13.50 -3.11 -26.14
N LEU A 28 14.45 -2.76 -25.26
CA LEU A 28 14.97 -1.39 -25.14
C LEU A 28 15.70 -0.94 -26.42
N ARG A 29 16.47 -1.82 -27.06
CA ARG A 29 17.11 -1.54 -28.36
C ARG A 29 16.07 -1.29 -29.45
N ARG A 30 15.02 -2.12 -29.54
CA ARG A 30 13.94 -1.96 -30.53
C ARG A 30 13.21 -0.62 -30.37
N HIS A 31 13.14 -0.09 -29.16
CA HIS A 31 12.50 1.19 -28.85
C HIS A 31 13.48 2.37 -28.76
N SER A 32 14.71 2.21 -29.27
CA SER A 32 15.72 3.27 -29.39
C SER A 32 16.11 3.93 -28.05
N PHE A 33 16.11 3.17 -26.95
CA PHE A 33 16.66 3.65 -25.67
C PHE A 33 18.17 3.84 -25.76
N SER A 34 18.68 4.78 -24.96
CA SER A 34 20.11 5.07 -24.92
C SER A 34 20.92 3.87 -24.41
N PRO A 35 22.20 3.74 -24.80
CA PRO A 35 23.10 2.73 -24.23
C PRO A 35 23.19 2.79 -22.70
N GLU A 36 23.09 3.99 -22.10
CA GLU A 36 23.08 4.18 -20.66
C GLU A 36 21.82 3.59 -20.00
N ASP A 37 20.65 3.76 -20.63
CA ASP A 37 19.39 3.21 -20.14
C ASP A 37 19.35 1.69 -20.24
N ILE A 38 19.92 1.15 -21.32
CA ILE A 38 20.11 -0.30 -21.48
C ILE A 38 21.02 -0.80 -20.35
N ALA A 39 22.19 -0.18 -20.13
CA ALA A 39 23.11 -0.56 -19.07
C ALA A 39 22.45 -0.46 -17.67
N LYS A 40 21.62 0.55 -17.42
CA LYS A 40 20.92 0.70 -16.15
C LYS A 40 19.85 -0.39 -15.95
N ALA A 41 19.14 -0.78 -17.00
CA ALA A 41 18.20 -1.90 -16.94
C ALA A 41 18.90 -3.23 -16.68
N GLU A 42 20.06 -3.45 -17.31
CA GLU A 42 20.91 -4.61 -17.04
C GLU A 42 21.35 -4.64 -15.56
N GLU A 43 21.82 -3.50 -15.03
CA GLU A 43 22.20 -3.36 -13.62
C GLU A 43 21.07 -3.76 -12.67
N ILE A 44 19.86 -3.22 -12.89
CA ILE A 44 18.68 -3.50 -12.04
C ILE A 44 18.43 -5.01 -11.97
N TRP A 45 18.44 -5.68 -13.12
CA TRP A 45 18.20 -7.12 -13.19
C TRP A 45 19.32 -7.93 -12.52
N VAL A 46 20.58 -7.61 -12.83
CA VAL A 46 21.76 -8.31 -12.29
C VAL A 46 21.83 -8.15 -10.78
N ARG A 47 21.62 -6.94 -10.24
CA ARG A 47 21.62 -6.70 -8.79
C ARG A 47 20.50 -7.46 -8.10
N TYR A 48 19.30 -7.49 -8.70
CA TYR A 48 18.18 -8.26 -8.17
C TYR A 48 18.50 -9.76 -8.09
N ILE A 49 19.06 -10.34 -9.16
CA ILE A 49 19.41 -11.77 -9.20
C ILE A 49 20.52 -12.10 -8.19
N LYS A 50 21.55 -11.25 -8.05
CA LYS A 50 22.60 -11.44 -7.03
C LYS A 50 22.04 -11.52 -5.61
N LYS A 51 20.99 -10.73 -5.32
CA LYS A 51 20.36 -10.68 -4.00
C LYS A 51 19.37 -11.83 -3.77
N SER A 52 18.51 -12.10 -4.75
CA SER A 52 17.38 -13.02 -4.60
C SER A 52 17.72 -14.47 -4.93
N GLY A 53 18.76 -14.71 -5.74
CA GLY A 53 19.25 -16.05 -6.13
C GLY A 53 18.28 -16.89 -6.98
N ASN A 54 16.98 -16.56 -7.01
CA ASN A 54 15.98 -17.33 -7.73
C ASN A 54 14.77 -16.47 -8.10
N TYR A 55 14.15 -16.78 -9.25
CA TYR A 55 12.86 -16.22 -9.62
C TYR A 55 11.94 -17.35 -10.11
N ARG A 56 10.73 -17.41 -9.56
CA ARG A 56 9.71 -18.41 -9.93
C ARG A 56 8.58 -17.72 -10.70
N ALA A 57 8.82 -17.29 -11.94
CA ALA A 57 7.75 -16.73 -12.79
C ALA A 57 8.13 -16.64 -14.28
N ASN A 58 7.14 -16.29 -15.10
CA ASN A 58 7.27 -16.01 -16.54
C ASN A 58 8.35 -14.94 -16.83
N SER A 59 9.29 -15.25 -17.73
CA SER A 59 10.40 -14.37 -18.12
C SER A 59 9.92 -13.01 -18.65
N ARG A 60 8.79 -12.99 -19.36
CA ARG A 60 8.19 -11.76 -19.91
C ARG A 60 7.71 -10.78 -18.84
N THR A 61 7.16 -11.30 -17.74
CA THR A 61 6.67 -10.48 -16.63
C THR A 61 7.82 -9.79 -15.91
N TRP A 62 8.93 -10.49 -15.72
CA TRP A 62 10.15 -9.93 -15.13
C TRP A 62 10.80 -8.89 -16.03
N ALA A 63 10.88 -9.15 -17.33
CA ALA A 63 11.40 -8.18 -18.29
C ALA A 63 10.57 -6.87 -18.29
N ALA A 64 9.25 -7.00 -18.35
CA ALA A 64 8.33 -5.87 -18.27
C ALA A 64 8.48 -5.09 -16.94
N ALA A 65 8.66 -5.77 -15.82
CA ALA A 65 8.85 -5.14 -14.51
C ALA A 65 10.16 -4.35 -14.40
N VAL A 66 11.26 -4.87 -14.95
CA VAL A 66 12.54 -4.13 -14.98
C VAL A 66 12.44 -2.88 -15.84
N ILE A 67 11.80 -2.97 -17.02
CA ILE A 67 11.59 -1.82 -17.91
C ILE A 67 10.65 -0.79 -17.26
N TYR A 68 9.62 -1.25 -16.56
CA TYR A 68 8.75 -0.37 -15.78
C TYR A 68 9.53 0.37 -14.69
N PHE A 69 10.42 -0.32 -13.98
CA PHE A 69 11.28 0.30 -12.98
C PHE A 69 12.19 1.35 -13.61
N LEU A 70 12.86 1.02 -14.72
CA LEU A 70 13.69 1.98 -15.46
C LEU A 70 12.88 3.23 -15.85
N GLY A 71 11.67 3.04 -16.36
CA GLY A 71 10.76 4.13 -16.70
C GLY A 71 10.42 5.03 -15.52
N LYS A 72 10.26 4.45 -14.32
CA LYS A 72 10.06 5.22 -13.08
C LYS A 72 11.29 6.03 -12.69
N ILE A 73 12.48 5.44 -12.75
CA ILE A 73 13.75 6.12 -12.42
C ILE A 73 14.00 7.30 -13.37
N ARG A 74 13.72 7.11 -14.67
CA ARG A 74 13.96 8.12 -15.72
C ARG A 74 12.81 9.10 -15.91
N GLY A 75 11.69 8.94 -15.20
CA GLY A 75 10.52 9.80 -15.34
C GLY A 75 9.73 9.61 -16.65
N HIS A 76 9.89 8.49 -17.36
CA HIS A 76 9.17 8.20 -18.59
C HIS A 76 7.70 7.82 -18.30
N LYS A 77 6.82 8.81 -18.27
CA LYS A 77 5.38 8.65 -17.97
C LYS A 77 4.64 7.71 -18.93
N TRP A 78 5.11 7.58 -20.18
CA TRP A 78 4.52 6.71 -21.20
C TRP A 78 4.85 5.23 -20.98
N LEU A 79 5.94 4.91 -20.26
CA LEU A 79 6.32 3.55 -19.87
C LEU A 79 5.54 3.10 -18.62
N ASN A 80 4.21 3.05 -18.73
CA ASN A 80 3.34 2.61 -17.65
C ASN A 80 3.01 1.10 -17.73
N GLN A 81 2.40 0.57 -16.67
CA GLN A 81 2.11 -0.86 -16.55
C GLN A 81 1.11 -1.34 -17.61
N ALA A 82 0.12 -0.52 -17.99
CA ALA A 82 -0.85 -0.87 -19.01
C ALA A 82 -0.19 -1.02 -20.40
N PHE A 83 0.70 -0.09 -20.75
CA PHE A 83 1.47 -0.15 -21.98
C PHE A 83 2.36 -1.40 -22.02
N LEU A 84 3.16 -1.63 -20.96
CA LEU A 84 4.08 -2.76 -20.90
C LEU A 84 3.35 -4.11 -20.80
N ALA A 85 2.22 -4.18 -20.11
CA ALA A 85 1.36 -5.37 -20.07
C ALA A 85 0.92 -5.79 -21.48
N LYS A 86 0.49 -4.83 -22.30
CA LYS A 86 0.14 -5.06 -23.69
C LYS A 86 1.34 -5.48 -24.54
N SER A 87 2.48 -4.80 -24.38
CA SER A 87 3.69 -5.09 -25.16
C SER A 87 4.32 -6.45 -24.87
N PHE A 88 4.18 -6.96 -23.65
CA PHE A 88 4.75 -8.24 -23.22
C PHE A 88 3.72 -9.37 -23.12
N SER A 89 2.45 -9.09 -23.40
CA SER A 89 1.32 -10.01 -23.22
C SER A 89 1.27 -10.62 -21.82
N VAL A 90 1.31 -9.76 -20.80
CA VAL A 90 1.27 -10.13 -19.37
C VAL A 90 0.26 -9.26 -18.63
N SER A 91 -0.10 -9.61 -17.39
CA SER A 91 -1.00 -8.78 -16.59
C SER A 91 -0.29 -7.58 -15.96
N PRO A 92 -0.94 -6.39 -15.90
CA PRO A 92 -0.41 -5.23 -15.17
C PRO A 92 -0.10 -5.53 -13.69
N GLY A 93 -0.96 -6.31 -13.04
CA GLY A 93 -0.75 -6.74 -11.65
C GLY A 93 0.51 -7.60 -11.47
N GLY A 94 0.82 -8.47 -12.44
CA GLY A 94 2.07 -9.23 -12.45
C GLY A 94 3.29 -8.33 -12.57
N ILE A 95 3.23 -7.29 -13.41
CA ILE A 95 4.30 -6.28 -13.52
C ILE A 95 4.48 -5.54 -12.19
N SER A 96 3.38 -5.11 -11.56
CA SER A 96 3.40 -4.38 -10.29
C SER A 96 4.04 -5.20 -9.17
N GLN A 97 3.60 -6.45 -8.99
CA GLN A 97 4.11 -7.33 -7.96
C GLN A 97 5.62 -7.59 -8.14
N ARG A 98 6.07 -7.79 -9.38
CA ARG A 98 7.49 -8.04 -9.68
C ARG A 98 8.34 -6.80 -9.54
N TRP A 99 7.82 -5.64 -9.95
CA TRP A 99 8.48 -4.36 -9.72
C TRP A 99 8.70 -4.09 -8.22
N GLN A 100 7.68 -4.31 -7.38
CA GLN A 100 7.80 -4.18 -5.94
C GLN A 100 8.83 -5.16 -5.35
N GLN A 101 8.89 -6.41 -5.85
CA GLN A 101 9.92 -7.38 -5.43
C GLN A 101 11.33 -6.90 -5.77
N ILE A 102 11.54 -6.39 -6.98
CA ILE A 102 12.84 -5.83 -7.39
C ILE A 102 13.19 -4.63 -6.51
N GLN A 103 12.26 -3.70 -6.34
CA GLN A 103 12.48 -2.48 -5.55
C GLN A 103 12.77 -2.80 -4.08
N ARG A 104 12.08 -3.78 -3.50
CA ARG A 104 12.35 -4.26 -2.13
C ARG A 104 13.74 -4.88 -2.02
N ALA A 105 14.08 -5.84 -2.88
CA ALA A 105 15.37 -6.52 -2.84
C ALA A 105 16.55 -5.56 -3.05
N LEU A 106 16.40 -4.56 -3.92
CA LEU A 106 17.42 -3.55 -4.17
C LEU A 106 17.56 -2.57 -2.99
N ARG A 107 16.46 -2.16 -2.34
CA ARG A 107 16.51 -1.36 -1.10
C ARG A 107 17.16 -2.13 0.05
N GLU A 108 16.83 -3.41 0.21
CA GLU A 108 17.48 -4.30 1.18
C GLU A 108 18.96 -4.61 0.87
N ALA A 109 19.43 -4.32 -0.35
CA ALA A 109 20.84 -4.41 -0.73
C ALA A 109 21.59 -3.10 -0.48
N GLU A 110 20.89 -1.97 -0.53
CA GLU A 110 21.41 -0.63 -0.23
C GLU A 110 21.44 -0.35 1.29
N GLY A 111 20.52 -0.95 2.07
CA GLY A 111 20.43 -0.82 3.53
C GLY A 111 21.29 -1.80 4.36
N ARG A 112 22.37 -2.37 3.82
CA ARG A 112 23.27 -3.31 4.54
C ARG A 112 24.57 -2.72 5.09
N GLU A 113 24.68 -1.40 5.16
CA GLU A 113 25.56 -0.72 6.12
C GLU A 113 24.70 -0.11 7.22
N GLY A 114 24.52 -0.86 8.31
CA GLY A 114 24.09 -0.34 9.61
C GLY A 114 22.61 0.03 9.76
N ALA A 115 21.74 -0.97 9.96
CA ALA A 115 20.63 -0.93 10.92
C ALA A 115 19.83 -2.23 10.82
N GLU A 116 19.53 -2.85 11.96
CA GLU A 116 18.46 -3.85 12.06
C GLU A 116 17.14 -3.17 11.67
N GLU A 117 16.65 -3.46 10.46
CA GLU A 117 15.34 -3.03 10.02
C GLU A 117 14.29 -4.05 10.47
N VAL A 118 13.66 -3.79 11.63
CA VAL A 118 12.26 -4.17 11.80
C VAL A 118 11.48 -3.29 10.83
N THR A 119 11.18 -3.82 9.65
CA THR A 119 10.01 -3.34 8.91
C THR A 119 8.80 -3.70 9.75
N GLU A 120 8.33 -2.78 10.59
CA GLU A 120 6.93 -2.81 11.04
C GLU A 120 6.04 -2.51 9.83
N GLY A 121 6.05 -3.40 8.84
CA GLY A 121 4.90 -3.54 7.98
C GLY A 121 3.74 -3.95 8.88
N PHE A 122 2.57 -3.41 8.61
CA PHE A 122 1.31 -3.84 9.20
C PHE A 122 1.14 -5.38 9.23
N PHE A 123 1.78 -6.08 8.29
CA PHE A 123 1.88 -7.54 8.23
C PHE A 123 3.01 -8.12 9.10
N THR A 124 2.72 -8.25 10.39
CA THR A 124 3.46 -9.15 11.29
C THR A 124 2.81 -10.54 11.28
N PRO A 125 3.51 -11.61 11.73
CA PRO A 125 2.87 -12.91 11.95
C PRO A 125 1.65 -12.82 12.89
N VAL A 126 1.74 -11.96 13.91
CA VAL A 126 0.62 -11.67 14.83
C VAL A 126 -0.55 -11.06 14.07
N ALA A 127 -0.31 -10.04 13.23
CA ALA A 127 -1.36 -9.43 12.42
C ALA A 127 -2.04 -10.46 11.51
N ALA A 128 -1.26 -11.30 10.81
CA ALA A 128 -1.80 -12.34 9.94
C ALA A 128 -2.69 -13.34 10.69
N GLU A 129 -2.28 -13.76 11.89
CA GLU A 129 -3.05 -14.67 12.73
C GLU A 129 -4.32 -14.01 13.28
N VAL A 130 -4.25 -12.78 13.76
CA VAL A 130 -5.42 -12.00 14.19
C VAL A 130 -6.42 -11.85 13.05
N PHE A 131 -5.96 -11.45 11.85
CA PHE A 131 -6.84 -11.34 10.68
C PHE A 131 -7.47 -12.67 10.31
N ARG A 132 -6.73 -13.78 10.39
CA ARG A 132 -7.29 -15.11 10.15
C ARG A 132 -8.40 -15.44 11.16
N LYS A 133 -8.19 -15.17 12.45
CA LYS A 133 -9.19 -15.38 13.50
C LYS A 133 -10.43 -14.50 13.29
N LEU A 134 -10.24 -13.22 12.96
CA LEU A 134 -11.32 -12.27 12.69
C LEU A 134 -12.11 -12.62 11.43
N MET A 135 -11.44 -13.13 10.39
CA MET A 135 -12.07 -13.65 9.18
C MET A 135 -12.93 -14.87 9.47
N ASN A 136 -12.41 -15.83 10.23
CA ASN A 136 -13.19 -16.98 10.64
C ASN A 136 -14.42 -16.54 11.45
N TYR A 137 -14.23 -15.66 12.43
CA TYR A 137 -15.31 -15.13 13.27
C TYR A 137 -16.43 -14.49 12.45
N THR A 138 -16.08 -13.67 11.47
CA THR A 138 -17.05 -12.98 10.60
C THR A 138 -17.71 -13.89 9.57
N GLN A 139 -17.05 -14.98 9.15
CA GLN A 139 -17.60 -15.91 8.16
C GLN A 139 -18.44 -17.05 8.76
N THR A 140 -18.14 -17.50 9.98
CA THR A 140 -18.85 -18.62 10.61
C THR A 140 -20.09 -18.18 11.39
N SER A 141 -20.14 -16.92 11.81
CA SER A 141 -21.28 -16.37 12.55
C SER A 141 -22.36 -15.88 11.57
N GLU A 142 -23.58 -16.43 11.65
CA GLU A 142 -24.72 -15.92 10.87
C GLU A 142 -25.01 -14.44 11.15
N LYS A 143 -24.69 -13.97 12.37
CA LYS A 143 -24.79 -12.56 12.76
C LYS A 143 -23.94 -11.65 11.88
N TRP A 144 -22.73 -12.09 11.52
CA TRP A 144 -21.75 -11.24 10.82
C TRP A 144 -21.67 -11.52 9.32
N LYS A 145 -21.85 -12.77 8.91
CA LYS A 145 -21.65 -13.21 7.53
C LYS A 145 -22.44 -12.38 6.52
N ASN A 146 -23.72 -12.13 6.79
CA ASN A 146 -24.58 -11.36 5.90
C ASN A 146 -24.15 -9.89 5.86
N PHE A 147 -23.92 -9.28 7.03
CA PHE A 147 -23.46 -7.89 7.13
C PHE A 147 -22.13 -7.66 6.37
N VAL A 148 -21.14 -8.53 6.60
CA VAL A 148 -19.85 -8.46 5.91
C VAL A 148 -20.05 -8.64 4.41
N GLY A 149 -20.85 -9.62 3.98
CA GLY A 149 -21.18 -9.85 2.57
C GLY A 149 -21.81 -8.63 1.90
N ASP A 150 -22.76 -7.98 2.54
CA ASP A 150 -23.44 -6.79 2.03
C ASP A 150 -22.49 -5.60 1.87
N VAL A 151 -21.61 -5.36 2.85
CA VAL A 151 -20.62 -4.27 2.75
C VAL A 151 -19.57 -4.59 1.68
N PHE A 152 -19.11 -5.84 1.58
CA PHE A 152 -18.23 -6.26 0.47
C PHE A 152 -18.90 -5.96 -0.87
N PHE A 153 -20.15 -6.37 -1.04
CA PHE A 153 -20.90 -6.11 -2.27
C PHE A 153 -21.05 -4.61 -2.55
N GLN A 154 -21.36 -3.81 -1.54
CA GLN A 154 -21.51 -2.36 -1.66
C GLN A 154 -20.26 -1.68 -2.24
N PHE A 155 -19.07 -2.07 -1.79
CA PHE A 155 -17.83 -1.38 -2.18
C PHE A 155 -17.07 -2.05 -3.33
N VAL A 156 -17.21 -3.36 -3.49
CA VAL A 156 -16.50 -4.13 -4.53
C VAL A 156 -17.38 -4.34 -5.76
N GLY A 157 -18.69 -4.48 -5.57
CA GLY A 157 -19.64 -4.78 -6.64
C GLY A 157 -19.52 -6.21 -7.17
N VAL A 158 -20.22 -6.47 -8.29
CA VAL A 158 -20.24 -7.78 -8.97
C VAL A 158 -19.09 -7.95 -9.97
N GLU A 159 -18.55 -6.84 -10.47
CA GLU A 159 -17.57 -6.81 -11.56
C GLU A 159 -16.43 -5.85 -11.22
N THR A 160 -15.34 -6.39 -10.68
CA THR A 160 -14.04 -5.73 -10.66
C THR A 160 -12.92 -6.75 -10.87
N PRO A 161 -11.77 -6.35 -11.44
CA PRO A 161 -10.57 -7.19 -11.37
C PRO A 161 -10.28 -7.53 -9.89
N PRO A 162 -9.67 -8.70 -9.60
CA PRO A 162 -9.40 -9.11 -8.23
C PRO A 162 -8.63 -8.00 -7.49
N LEU A 163 -9.17 -7.58 -6.35
CA LEU A 163 -8.53 -6.57 -5.51
C LEU A 163 -7.17 -7.08 -5.03
N PRO A 164 -6.13 -6.22 -5.00
CA PRO A 164 -4.89 -6.55 -4.33
C PRO A 164 -5.14 -6.96 -2.88
N ILE A 165 -4.33 -7.89 -2.37
CA ILE A 165 -4.46 -8.45 -1.01
C ILE A 165 -4.52 -7.32 0.02
N ASP A 166 -3.62 -6.34 -0.06
CA ASP A 166 -3.54 -5.20 0.87
C ASP A 166 -4.85 -4.40 0.95
N LEU A 167 -5.62 -4.33 -0.14
CA LEU A 167 -6.91 -3.63 -0.19
C LEU A 167 -8.06 -4.49 0.29
N ILE A 168 -8.00 -5.80 0.11
CA ILE A 168 -8.93 -6.72 0.77
C ILE A 168 -8.77 -6.57 2.29
N LEU A 169 -7.55 -6.39 2.76
CA LEU A 169 -7.27 -6.21 4.19
C LEU A 169 -7.74 -4.86 4.70
N GLU A 170 -7.51 -3.76 3.97
CA GLU A 170 -8.11 -2.47 4.32
C GLU A 170 -9.64 -2.52 4.32
N LEU A 171 -10.26 -3.28 3.42
CA LEU A 171 -11.72 -3.51 3.44
C LEU A 171 -12.16 -4.26 4.69
N LEU A 172 -11.40 -5.27 5.10
CA LEU A 172 -11.68 -6.01 6.34
C LEU A 172 -11.51 -5.15 7.58
N ILE A 173 -10.45 -4.35 7.66
CA ILE A 173 -10.25 -3.39 8.75
C ILE A 173 -11.39 -2.38 8.77
N PHE A 174 -11.78 -1.84 7.60
CA PHE A 174 -12.90 -0.92 7.51
C PHE A 174 -14.20 -1.54 8.05
N ILE A 175 -14.56 -2.74 7.58
CA ILE A 175 -15.78 -3.43 7.99
C ILE A 175 -15.78 -3.74 9.49
N THR A 176 -14.63 -4.13 10.03
CA THR A 176 -14.55 -4.65 11.40
C THR A 176 -14.19 -3.61 12.47
N CYS A 177 -13.40 -2.60 12.10
CA CYS A 177 -12.76 -1.65 13.01
C CYS A 177 -13.17 -0.19 12.79
N ASP A 178 -13.70 0.18 11.63
CA ASP A 178 -14.13 1.57 11.36
C ASP A 178 -15.65 1.73 11.45
N ARG A 179 -16.39 0.83 10.79
CA ARG A 179 -17.85 0.94 10.67
C ARG A 179 -18.56 0.71 12.00
N THR A 180 -19.56 1.55 12.25
CA THR A 180 -20.36 1.47 13.47
C THR A 180 -21.68 0.74 13.19
N LEU A 181 -22.04 -0.20 14.06
CA LEU A 181 -23.32 -0.90 14.00
C LEU A 181 -24.44 -0.02 14.57
N PRO A 182 -25.74 -0.34 14.34
CA PRO A 182 -26.86 0.46 14.87
C PRO A 182 -26.85 0.67 16.39
N GLY A 183 -26.12 -0.16 17.16
CA GLY A 183 -25.93 -0.04 18.60
C GLY A 183 -24.73 0.81 19.04
N GLY A 184 -23.96 1.40 18.12
CA GLY A 184 -22.78 2.20 18.42
C GLY A 184 -21.47 1.43 18.55
N GLU A 185 -21.52 0.09 18.66
CA GLU A 185 -20.34 -0.76 18.71
C GLU A 185 -19.86 -1.21 17.33
N LYS A 186 -18.62 -1.70 17.27
CA LYS A 186 -17.98 -2.24 16.08
C LYS A 186 -17.81 -3.75 16.20
N ILE A 187 -17.61 -4.45 15.08
CA ILE A 187 -17.41 -5.91 15.12
C ILE A 187 -16.18 -6.28 15.96
N ILE A 188 -15.12 -5.47 15.93
CA ILE A 188 -13.93 -5.70 16.74
C ILE A 188 -14.23 -5.70 18.25
N ASP A 189 -15.18 -4.90 18.74
CA ASP A 189 -15.55 -4.86 20.15
C ASP A 189 -16.14 -6.22 20.59
N TYR A 190 -17.08 -6.76 19.81
CA TYR A 190 -17.62 -8.10 20.03
C TYR A 190 -16.56 -9.19 19.91
N PHE A 191 -15.67 -9.10 18.92
CA PHE A 191 -14.63 -10.09 18.73
C PHE A 191 -13.68 -10.17 19.92
N ILE A 192 -13.23 -9.03 20.45
CA ILE A 192 -12.38 -8.96 21.63
C ILE A 192 -13.12 -9.53 22.85
N ALA A 193 -14.36 -9.10 23.10
CA ALA A 193 -15.14 -9.54 24.26
C ALA A 193 -15.40 -11.06 24.24
N GLU A 194 -15.76 -11.63 23.09
CA GLU A 194 -16.11 -13.06 22.96
C GLU A 194 -14.89 -13.98 22.90
N ASN A 195 -13.67 -13.44 22.69
CA ASN A 195 -12.44 -14.20 22.57
C ASN A 195 -11.37 -13.84 23.60
N ALA A 196 -11.67 -13.00 24.60
CA ALA A 196 -10.69 -12.51 25.59
C ALA A 196 -9.82 -13.63 26.20
N GLU A 197 -10.41 -14.77 26.57
CA GLU A 197 -9.68 -15.90 27.17
C GLU A 197 -8.84 -16.73 26.16
N LYS A 198 -9.01 -16.49 24.86
CA LYS A 198 -8.37 -17.26 23.77
C LYS A 198 -7.30 -16.45 23.02
N LEU A 199 -7.20 -15.16 23.31
CA LEU A 199 -6.24 -14.27 22.68
C LEU A 199 -4.90 -14.36 23.43
N GLN A 200 -3.82 -14.41 22.67
CA GLN A 200 -2.48 -14.19 23.22
C GLN A 200 -2.30 -12.70 23.54
N VAL A 201 -1.37 -12.38 24.44
CA VAL A 201 -1.12 -10.99 24.87
C VAL A 201 -0.80 -10.10 23.67
N GLU A 202 0.05 -10.58 22.75
CA GLU A 202 0.46 -9.85 21.56
C GLU A 202 -0.70 -9.65 20.57
N GLU A 203 -1.65 -10.60 20.52
CA GLU A 203 -2.86 -10.49 19.70
C GLU A 203 -3.83 -9.46 20.27
N GLU A 204 -4.02 -9.47 21.59
CA GLU A 204 -4.85 -8.49 22.28
C GLU A 204 -4.28 -7.08 22.14
N GLU A 205 -2.96 -6.89 22.33
CA GLU A 205 -2.29 -5.60 22.11
C GLU A 205 -2.46 -5.11 20.68
N PHE A 206 -2.30 -5.99 19.70
CA PHE A 206 -2.55 -5.65 18.29
C PHE A 206 -4.01 -5.24 18.05
N LEU A 207 -4.96 -5.99 18.62
CA LEU A 207 -6.39 -5.71 18.50
C LEU A 207 -6.78 -4.36 19.14
N GLN A 208 -6.23 -4.03 20.31
CA GLN A 208 -6.47 -2.73 20.92
C GLN A 208 -5.90 -1.60 20.07
N ASN A 209 -4.70 -1.77 19.50
CA ASN A 209 -4.10 -0.79 18.61
C ASN A 209 -4.90 -0.58 17.31
N ILE A 210 -5.40 -1.65 16.69
CA ILE A 210 -6.18 -1.53 15.45
C ILE A 210 -7.59 -1.01 15.72
N ARG A 211 -8.17 -1.31 16.90
CA ARG A 211 -9.47 -0.81 17.35
C ARG A 211 -9.53 0.71 17.45
N VAL A 212 -8.45 1.33 17.92
CA VAL A 212 -8.33 2.80 18.02
C VAL A 212 -7.67 3.44 16.80
N SER A 213 -7.33 2.63 15.79
CA SER A 213 -6.77 3.14 14.54
C SER A 213 -7.78 4.01 13.80
N ARG A 214 -7.26 4.88 12.94
CA ARG A 214 -8.12 5.68 12.07
C ARG A 214 -7.49 5.93 10.72
N PHE A 215 -8.32 5.83 9.69
CA PHE A 215 -8.01 6.29 8.35
C PHE A 215 -8.38 7.77 8.19
N SER A 216 -7.58 8.51 7.43
CA SER A 216 -7.93 9.87 7.01
C SER A 216 -7.10 10.35 5.80
N LEU A 217 -7.42 11.56 5.37
CA LEU A 217 -6.51 12.42 4.64
C LEU A 217 -5.86 13.38 5.63
N PHE A 218 -4.55 13.51 5.50
CA PHE A 218 -3.71 14.31 6.39
C PHE A 218 -2.94 15.34 5.58
N ARG A 219 -2.88 16.59 6.04
CA ARG A 219 -1.94 17.57 5.49
C ARG A 219 -0.69 17.63 6.36
N VAL A 220 0.48 17.61 5.74
CA VAL A 220 1.76 17.80 6.44
C VAL A 220 1.90 19.28 6.79
N GLU A 221 1.75 19.63 8.06
CA GLU A 221 1.91 21.01 8.52
C GLU A 221 3.37 21.36 8.77
N ALA A 222 4.13 20.41 9.34
CA ALA A 222 5.56 20.58 9.60
C ALA A 222 6.30 19.24 9.63
N ILE A 223 7.57 19.28 9.24
CA ILE A 223 8.54 18.22 9.52
C ILE A 223 9.23 18.62 10.81
N VAL A 224 8.85 17.99 11.93
CA VAL A 224 9.39 18.33 13.26
C VAL A 224 10.86 17.95 13.33
N ASP A 225 11.19 16.76 12.84
CA ASP A 225 12.54 16.28 12.60
C ASP A 225 12.52 15.12 11.57
N LYS A 226 13.67 14.45 11.38
CA LYS A 226 13.80 13.36 10.40
C LYS A 226 12.85 12.19 10.64
N SER A 227 12.35 11.98 11.86
CA SER A 227 11.50 10.86 12.23
C SER A 227 10.11 11.27 12.70
N ARG A 228 9.75 12.55 12.62
CA ARG A 228 8.47 13.06 13.15
C ARG A 228 7.83 14.10 12.24
N LEU A 229 6.54 13.89 11.98
CA LEU A 229 5.69 14.78 11.21
C LEU A 229 4.57 15.32 12.09
N LEU A 230 4.25 16.61 11.93
CA LEU A 230 3.02 17.20 12.42
C LEU A 230 2.01 17.23 11.27
N LEU A 231 0.86 16.59 11.46
CA LEU A 231 -0.18 16.48 10.46
C LEU A 231 -1.50 17.07 10.96
N THR A 232 -2.29 17.66 10.05
CA THR A 232 -3.70 18.00 10.31
C THR A 232 -4.61 16.96 9.67
N ASP A 233 -5.53 16.37 10.45
CA ASP A 233 -6.58 15.49 9.96
C ASP A 233 -7.74 16.32 9.36
N PHE A 234 -8.02 16.15 8.06
CA PHE A 234 -9.05 16.94 7.37
C PHE A 234 -10.48 16.71 7.88
N TYR A 235 -10.78 15.52 8.38
CA TYR A 235 -12.15 15.17 8.79
C TYR A 235 -12.39 15.42 10.27
N ARG A 236 -11.33 15.45 11.07
CA ARG A 236 -11.39 15.68 12.52
C ARG A 236 -10.96 17.09 12.92
N GLN A 237 -10.32 17.82 12.02
CA GLN A 237 -9.84 19.20 12.25
C GLN A 237 -8.93 19.30 13.48
N ASN A 238 -8.10 18.28 13.69
CA ASN A 238 -7.15 18.22 14.78
C ASN A 238 -5.75 17.87 14.29
N GLU A 239 -4.76 18.30 15.06
CA GLU A 239 -3.36 17.99 14.79
C GLU A 239 -2.95 16.66 15.43
N VAL A 240 -2.05 15.95 14.74
CA VAL A 240 -1.51 14.66 15.17
C VAL A 240 -0.02 14.61 14.90
N GLU A 241 0.75 14.13 15.86
CA GLU A 241 2.17 13.86 15.68
C GLU A 241 2.35 12.40 15.27
N VAL A 242 3.06 12.17 14.16
CA VAL A 242 3.26 10.85 13.56
C VAL A 242 4.75 10.53 13.46
N LEU A 243 5.15 9.39 14.03
CA LEU A 243 6.46 8.78 13.82
C LEU A 243 6.58 8.21 12.41
N VAL A 244 7.69 8.56 11.78
CA VAL A 244 8.14 8.01 10.49
C VAL A 244 9.58 7.51 10.65
N LYS A 245 9.95 6.47 9.90
CA LYS A 245 11.35 6.01 9.89
C LYS A 245 12.29 7.10 9.35
N GLU A 246 11.87 7.74 8.27
CA GLU A 246 12.54 8.88 7.66
C GLU A 246 11.49 9.71 6.90
N SER A 247 11.50 11.03 7.08
CA SER A 247 10.60 11.95 6.37
C SER A 247 10.87 11.95 4.86
N GLY A 248 12.12 11.73 4.44
CA GLY A 248 12.54 11.45 3.07
C GLY A 248 11.90 12.35 2.01
N GLN A 249 10.93 11.80 1.28
CA GLN A 249 10.23 12.44 0.14
C GLN A 249 8.95 13.18 0.54
N ILE A 250 8.61 13.24 1.82
CA ILE A 250 7.43 13.96 2.33
C ILE A 250 7.83 15.41 2.56
N GLU A 251 7.11 16.32 1.92
CA GLU A 251 7.30 17.76 2.03
C GLU A 251 6.17 18.42 2.83
N GLN A 252 6.45 19.60 3.39
CA GLN A 252 5.40 20.42 3.99
C GLN A 252 4.35 20.77 2.93
N GLY A 253 3.07 20.65 3.30
CA GLY A 253 1.93 20.87 2.41
C GLY A 253 1.49 19.61 1.65
N ASP A 254 2.25 18.52 1.71
CA ASP A 254 1.83 17.25 1.13
C ASP A 254 0.52 16.76 1.75
N ILE A 255 -0.27 16.07 0.92
CA ILE A 255 -1.51 15.43 1.34
C ILE A 255 -1.26 13.92 1.40
N ILE A 256 -1.31 13.36 2.60
CA ILE A 256 -1.08 11.96 2.87
C ILE A 256 -2.43 11.27 3.08
N MET A 257 -2.67 10.20 2.32
CA MET A 257 -3.77 9.27 2.54
C MET A 257 -3.21 8.01 3.20
N SER A 258 -3.63 7.74 4.44
CA SER A 258 -3.14 6.58 5.18
C SER A 258 -4.01 6.26 6.40
N ARG A 259 -3.70 5.14 7.06
CA ARG A 259 -4.17 4.80 8.40
C ARG A 259 -3.07 5.12 9.40
N ILE A 260 -3.44 5.69 10.53
CA ILE A 260 -2.57 5.86 11.69
C ILE A 260 -3.02 4.96 12.83
N ILE A 261 -2.04 4.44 13.57
CA ILE A 261 -2.19 3.62 14.77
C ILE A 261 -1.33 4.20 15.91
N PRO A 262 -1.64 3.93 17.18
CA PRO A 262 -0.81 4.41 18.29
C PRO A 262 0.65 3.96 18.16
N ALA A 263 1.57 4.86 18.48
CA ALA A 263 3.00 4.57 18.55
C ALA A 263 3.40 4.28 20.01
N ALA A 264 3.28 3.00 20.40
CA ALA A 264 3.54 2.49 21.76
C ALA A 264 2.63 3.05 22.86
N ALA A 265 2.31 2.23 23.86
CA ALA A 265 1.40 2.58 24.95
C ALA A 265 1.93 3.68 25.88
N GLU A 266 3.24 3.94 25.87
CA GLU A 266 3.92 4.78 26.87
C GLU A 266 3.84 6.29 26.59
N LYS A 267 3.41 6.71 25.39
CA LYS A 267 3.30 8.13 25.05
C LYS A 267 1.96 8.46 24.41
N GLU A 268 1.01 8.89 25.25
CA GLU A 268 -0.30 9.37 24.80
C GLU A 268 -0.15 10.43 23.69
N GLY A 269 -0.97 10.29 22.64
CA GLY A 269 -1.04 11.26 21.55
C GLY A 269 -0.02 11.09 20.43
N LEU A 270 0.94 10.14 20.54
CA LEU A 270 1.87 9.83 19.47
C LEU A 270 1.37 8.69 18.58
N TRP A 271 1.44 8.90 17.26
CA TRP A 271 0.94 7.96 16.26
C TRP A 271 2.06 7.46 15.34
N ARG A 272 1.79 6.42 14.57
CA ARG A 272 2.61 5.94 13.46
C ARG A 272 1.70 5.51 12.30
N PHE A 273 2.24 5.44 11.10
CA PHE A 273 1.49 4.89 9.97
C PHE A 273 1.28 3.38 10.14
N GLY A 274 0.03 2.95 10.01
CA GLY A 274 -0.44 1.59 10.27
C GLY A 274 -0.97 0.90 9.02
N GLY A 275 -0.27 1.00 7.90
CA GLY A 275 -0.71 0.42 6.64
C GLY A 275 -0.10 1.12 5.43
N ASN A 276 -0.86 1.14 4.33
CA ASN A 276 -0.45 1.82 3.11
C ASN A 276 -0.35 3.34 3.34
N LEU A 277 0.72 3.95 2.83
CA LEU A 277 0.90 5.40 2.81
C LEU A 277 0.94 5.86 1.36
N VAL A 278 0.12 6.85 1.04
CA VAL A 278 0.07 7.45 -0.29
C VAL A 278 0.15 8.96 -0.17
N THR A 279 1.21 9.56 -0.71
CA THR A 279 1.29 11.01 -0.90
C THR A 279 0.60 11.38 -2.21
N LEU A 280 -0.44 12.22 -2.12
CA LEU A 280 -1.22 12.69 -3.25
C LEU A 280 -0.58 13.92 -3.86
N ARG A 281 -0.44 13.92 -5.19
CA ARG A 281 -0.06 15.12 -5.94
C ARG A 281 -1.17 16.17 -5.86
N PRO A 282 -0.88 17.48 -5.98
CA PRO A 282 -1.89 18.53 -5.88
C PRO A 282 -3.12 18.35 -6.78
N SER A 283 -2.93 17.88 -8.03
CA SER A 283 -4.04 17.61 -8.94
C SER A 283 -4.95 16.48 -8.45
N ALA A 284 -4.35 15.39 -7.95
CA ALA A 284 -5.05 14.23 -7.42
C ALA A 284 -5.74 14.56 -6.09
N ALA A 285 -5.10 15.36 -5.23
CA ALA A 285 -5.70 15.85 -3.99
C ALA A 285 -6.93 16.73 -4.26
N LYS A 286 -6.86 17.63 -5.26
CA LYS A 286 -7.98 18.46 -5.66
C LYS A 286 -9.15 17.63 -6.18
N GLU A 287 -8.89 16.71 -7.10
CA GLU A 287 -9.90 15.81 -7.66
C GLU A 287 -10.59 14.98 -6.57
N LEU A 288 -9.80 14.38 -5.67
CA LEU A 288 -10.32 13.60 -4.55
C LEU A 288 -11.14 14.47 -3.60
N SER A 289 -10.72 15.71 -3.34
CA SER A 289 -11.47 16.67 -2.52
C SER A 289 -12.84 16.98 -3.11
N ASP A 290 -12.91 17.23 -4.43
CA ASP A 290 -14.18 17.51 -5.12
C ASP A 290 -15.13 16.30 -5.06
N LEU A 291 -14.60 15.09 -5.21
CA LEU A 291 -15.37 13.85 -5.07
C LEU A 291 -15.81 13.59 -3.62
N ALA A 292 -14.92 13.78 -2.66
CA ALA A 292 -15.21 13.61 -1.24
C ALA A 292 -16.28 14.60 -0.77
N GLY A 293 -16.32 15.82 -1.31
CA GLY A 293 -17.39 16.79 -1.05
C GLY A 293 -18.76 16.28 -1.52
N LYS A 294 -18.83 15.61 -2.68
CA LYS A 294 -20.06 14.98 -3.16
C LYS A 294 -20.48 13.82 -2.27
N TRP A 295 -19.55 12.92 -1.91
CA TRP A 295 -19.84 11.81 -1.02
C TRP A 295 -20.29 12.29 0.37
N PHE A 296 -19.68 13.36 0.88
CA PHE A 296 -20.06 13.97 2.15
C PHE A 296 -21.50 14.49 2.08
N TRP A 297 -21.87 15.16 0.99
CA TRP A 297 -23.24 15.63 0.78
C TRP A 297 -24.24 14.47 0.69
N GLU A 298 -23.96 13.45 -0.12
CA GLU A 298 -24.79 12.25 -0.24
C GLU A 298 -25.00 11.56 1.12
N PHE A 299 -23.91 11.40 1.88
CA PHE A 299 -23.94 10.85 3.23
C PHE A 299 -24.73 11.74 4.19
N SER A 300 -24.58 13.05 4.10
CA SER A 300 -25.32 14.02 4.91
C SER A 300 -26.83 13.92 4.66
N VAL A 301 -27.25 13.84 3.39
CA VAL A 301 -28.67 13.68 3.02
C VAL A 301 -29.23 12.37 3.56
N ALA A 302 -28.49 11.27 3.40
CA ALA A 302 -28.89 9.97 3.95
C ALA A 302 -29.04 9.98 5.48
N ASN A 303 -28.25 10.80 6.16
CA ASN A 303 -28.26 10.98 7.63
C ASN A 303 -29.02 12.24 8.08
N LYS A 304 -29.96 12.74 7.28
CA LYS A 304 -30.85 13.88 7.62
C LYS A 304 -30.12 15.15 8.06
N GLY A 305 -28.91 15.39 7.52
CA GLY A 305 -28.10 16.58 7.79
C GLY A 305 -27.19 16.51 9.02
N TRP A 306 -27.14 15.39 9.74
CA TRP A 306 -26.36 15.24 10.98
C TRP A 306 -24.96 14.67 10.80
N ALA A 307 -24.44 14.63 9.57
CA ALA A 307 -23.13 14.07 9.30
C ALA A 307 -22.01 14.99 9.84
N THR A 308 -21.16 14.43 10.69
CA THR A 308 -19.87 15.02 11.07
C THR A 308 -18.78 14.48 10.15
N GLY A 309 -17.63 15.18 10.08
CA GLY A 309 -16.46 14.69 9.37
C GLY A 309 -16.00 13.31 9.87
N GLU A 310 -16.05 13.08 11.19
CA GLU A 310 -15.80 11.76 11.80
C GLU A 310 -16.73 10.68 11.24
N SER A 311 -18.05 10.89 11.34
CA SER A 311 -19.03 9.90 10.89
C SER A 311 -18.91 9.62 9.39
N PHE A 312 -18.57 10.65 8.60
CA PHE A 312 -18.35 10.49 7.17
C PHE A 312 -17.13 9.62 6.87
N ILE A 313 -15.97 9.94 7.45
CA ILE A 313 -14.74 9.20 7.15
C ILE A 313 -14.81 7.77 7.70
N GLN A 314 -15.45 7.54 8.85
CA GLN A 314 -15.68 6.21 9.41
C GLN A 314 -16.52 5.31 8.50
N GLU A 315 -17.53 5.86 7.82
CA GLU A 315 -18.45 5.09 6.98
C GLU A 315 -18.04 5.05 5.49
N ASN A 316 -17.03 5.83 5.11
CA ASN A 316 -16.62 5.99 3.70
C ASN A 316 -15.11 5.86 3.45
N SER A 317 -14.27 5.55 4.44
CA SER A 317 -12.81 5.44 4.27
C SER A 317 -12.42 4.56 3.09
N PHE A 318 -13.10 3.43 2.88
CA PHE A 318 -12.78 2.53 1.78
C PHE A 318 -13.09 3.10 0.38
N ARG A 319 -13.96 4.12 0.25
CA ARG A 319 -14.17 4.84 -1.02
C ARG A 319 -12.89 5.50 -1.52
N PHE A 320 -12.07 6.02 -0.60
CA PHE A 320 -10.81 6.69 -0.93
C PHE A 320 -9.80 5.68 -1.50
N TRP A 321 -9.70 4.50 -0.89
CA TRP A 321 -8.89 3.40 -1.42
C TRP A 321 -9.40 2.91 -2.78
N ARG A 322 -10.72 2.81 -2.98
CA ARG A 322 -11.30 2.42 -4.28
C ARG A 322 -11.05 3.45 -5.37
N TRP A 323 -11.14 4.74 -5.05
CA TRP A 323 -10.80 5.81 -5.96
C TRP A 323 -9.35 5.68 -6.45
N LEU A 324 -8.40 5.39 -5.56
CA LEU A 324 -6.99 5.23 -5.91
C LEU A 324 -6.72 4.12 -6.95
N ILE A 325 -7.51 3.03 -6.95
CA ILE A 325 -7.32 1.90 -7.88
C ILE A 325 -7.96 2.17 -9.24
N GLY A 326 -9.01 2.99 -9.26
CA GLY A 326 -9.70 3.37 -10.50
C GLY A 326 -8.98 4.42 -11.34
N HIS A 327 -7.89 5.00 -10.82
CA HIS A 327 -7.08 6.07 -11.44
C HIS A 327 -5.64 5.60 -11.70
#